data_AF-A0A8H7GWN1-F1
#
_entry.id   AF-A0A8H7GWN1-F1
#
_cell.length_a   1.000
_cell.length_b   1.000
_cell.length_c   1.000
_cell.angle_alpha   90.00
_cell.angle_beta   90.00
_cell.angle_gamma   90.00
#
_symmetry.space_group_name_H-M   'P 1'
#
loop_
_entity.id
_entity.type
_entity.pdbx_description
1 polymer ?
#
loop_
_entity_poly.entity_id
_entity_poly.type
_entity_poly.pdbx_seq_one_letter_code
_entity_poly.pdbx_strand_id
1 'polypeptide(L)'
;MATGRRPWANLDNEWAIMYHIAAGHKPQLPSPDQLSEAGIKFLSRCLQHEPSKRPSSAELLNDPWIVQIRQAAFGSSESGNTPLLEYKVELF
;
A
#
# COMPACT_ATOMS: atom_id res chain seq x y z
N MET A 1 2.95 8.25 2.83
CA MET A 1 3.17 9.15 3.97
C MET A 1 2.57 8.53 5.22
N ALA A 2 3.34 8.42 6.30
CA ALA A 2 2.89 8.05 7.65
C ALA A 2 3.95 8.49 8.67
N THR A 3 5.23 8.27 8.32
CA THR A 3 6.39 8.63 9.14
C THR A 3 7.01 9.99 8.79
N GLY A 4 6.52 10.67 7.73
CA GLY A 4 7.09 11.94 7.23
C GLY A 4 8.51 11.84 6.65
N ARG A 5 9.08 10.64 6.56
CA ARG A 5 10.45 10.40 6.07
C ARG A 5 10.45 9.28 5.03
N ARG A 6 11.43 9.29 4.13
CA ARG A 6 11.64 8.18 3.19
C ARG A 6 12.05 6.90 3.93
N PRO A 7 11.72 5.71 3.41
CA PRO A 7 12.35 4.46 3.83
C PRO A 7 13.88 4.56 3.84
N TRP A 8 14.51 4.00 4.87
CA TRP A 8 15.96 4.01 5.06
C TRP A 8 16.60 5.41 4.97
N ALA A 9 15.95 6.42 5.56
CA ALA A 9 16.41 7.81 5.55
C ALA A 9 17.82 8.01 6.15
N ASN A 10 18.30 7.06 6.94
CA ASN A 10 19.64 7.05 7.54
C ASN A 10 20.73 6.50 6.60
N LEU A 11 20.38 5.89 5.47
CA LEU A 11 21.35 5.46 4.46
C LEU A 11 21.70 6.65 3.56
N ASP A 12 23.00 6.87 3.38
CA ASP A 12 23.62 8.02 2.74
C ASP A 12 23.75 7.89 1.22
N ASN A 13 23.53 6.69 0.67
CA ASN A 13 23.63 6.43 -0.77
C ASN A 13 22.52 5.49 -1.27
N GLU A 14 22.12 5.69 -2.53
CA GLU A 14 21.03 4.94 -3.17
C GLU A 14 21.38 3.46 -3.41
N TRP A 15 22.66 3.15 -3.59
CA TRP A 15 23.15 1.78 -3.78
C TRP A 15 22.93 0.92 -2.53
N ALA A 16 23.15 1.47 -1.33
CA ALA A 16 22.87 0.80 -0.07
C ALA A 16 21.37 0.53 0.09
N ILE A 17 20.51 1.46 -0.34
CA ILE A 17 19.06 1.26 -0.34
C ILE A 17 18.68 0.10 -1.28
N MET A 18 19.22 0.08 -2.50
CA MET A 18 18.98 -1.01 -3.46
C MET A 18 19.45 -2.36 -2.92
N TYR A 19 20.62 -2.41 -2.27
CA TYR A 19 21.12 -3.63 -1.63
C TYR A 19 20.16 -4.14 -0.55
N HIS A 20 19.65 -3.26 0.32
CA HIS A 20 18.69 -3.64 1.36
C HIS A 20 17.39 -4.19 0.75
N ILE A 21 16.89 -3.57 -0.32
CA ILE A 21 15.70 -4.06 -1.02
C ILE A 21 15.97 -5.43 -1.65
N ALA A 22 17.10 -5.60 -2.34
CA ALA A 22 17.48 -6.85 -2.99
C ALA A 22 17.71 -7.99 -1.99
N ALA A 23 18.21 -7.67 -0.79
CA ALA A 23 18.35 -8.62 0.32
C ALA A 23 17.01 -8.96 1.02
N GLY A 24 15.90 -8.36 0.59
CA GLY A 24 14.59 -8.57 1.17
C GLY A 24 14.36 -7.91 2.53
N HIS A 25 15.22 -6.95 2.92
CA HIS A 25 14.97 -6.14 4.09
C HIS A 25 13.72 -5.29 3.90
N LYS A 26 12.87 -5.25 4.92
CA LYS A 26 11.68 -4.39 4.91
C LYS A 26 12.01 -3.02 5.50
N PRO A 27 11.35 -1.96 5.02
CA PRO A 27 11.51 -0.65 5.62
C PRO A 27 10.88 -0.62 7.02
N GLN A 28 11.26 0.37 7.83
CA GLN A 28 10.61 0.60 9.11
C GLN A 28 9.13 0.93 8.91
N LEU A 29 8.26 0.20 9.62
CA LEU A 29 6.82 0.47 9.63
C LEU A 29 6.49 1.63 10.58
N PRO A 30 5.36 2.34 10.37
CA PRO A 30 4.89 3.36 11.30
C PRO A 30 4.61 2.80 12.71
N SER A 31 4.70 3.64 13.73
CA SER A 31 4.28 3.25 15.08
C SER A 31 2.74 3.18 15.18
N PRO A 32 2.19 2.48 16.20
CA PRO A 32 0.75 2.43 16.44
C PRO A 32 0.09 3.81 16.62
N ASP A 33 0.83 4.81 17.09
CA ASP A 33 0.35 6.19 17.21
C ASP A 33 0.24 6.91 15.87
N GLN A 34 0.99 6.46 14.86
CA GLN A 34 0.97 7.02 13.50
C GLN A 34 -0.02 6.30 12.59
N LEU A 35 -0.28 5.02 12.86
CA LEU A 35 -1.19 4.21 12.08
C LEU A 35 -1.81 3.10 12.93
N SER A 36 -3.12 2.92 12.81
CA SER A 36 -3.85 1.80 13.44
C SER A 36 -3.18 0.45 13.17
N GLU A 37 -3.31 -0.50 14.10
CA GLU A 37 -2.77 -1.85 13.94
C GLU A 37 -3.24 -2.54 12.64
N ALA A 38 -4.53 -2.38 12.29
CA ALA A 38 -5.07 -2.88 11.03
C ALA A 38 -4.36 -2.28 9.79
N GLY A 39 -4.05 -0.99 9.84
CA GLY A 39 -3.28 -0.31 8.79
C GLY A 39 -1.82 -0.77 8.71
N ILE A 40 -1.18 -1.02 9.84
CA ILE A 40 0.18 -1.59 9.89
C ILE A 40 0.17 -3.00 9.28
N LYS A 41 -0.84 -3.81 9.61
CA LYS A 41 -1.05 -5.14 9.02
C LYS A 41 -1.25 -5.06 7.51
N PHE A 42 -2.09 -4.13 7.03
CA PHE A 42 -2.29 -3.88 5.60
C PHE A 42 -0.96 -3.52 4.91
N LEU A 43 -0.18 -2.57 5.46
CA LEU A 43 1.13 -2.20 4.92
C LEU A 43 2.10 -3.40 4.84
N SER A 44 2.10 -4.27 5.84
CA SER A 44 2.96 -5.45 5.83
C SER A 44 2.63 -6.43 4.70
N ARG A 45 1.36 -6.50 4.28
CA ARG A 45 0.92 -7.28 3.10
C ARG A 45 1.39 -6.63 1.81
N CYS A 46 1.27 -5.31 1.69
CA CYS A 46 1.76 -4.55 0.53
C CYS A 46 3.28 -4.71 0.35
N LEU A 47 4.02 -4.72 1.46
CA LEU A 47 5.48 -4.86 1.51
C LEU A 47 5.93 -6.33 1.58
N GLN A 48 5.12 -7.27 1.09
CA GLN A 48 5.54 -8.65 0.93
C GLN A 48 6.66 -8.73 -0.10
N HIS A 49 7.82 -9.24 0.31
CA HIS A 49 9.01 -9.30 -0.54
C HIS A 49 8.79 -10.25 -1.71
N GLU A 50 8.32 -11.47 -1.41
CA GLU A 50 8.08 -12.53 -2.39
C GLU A 50 6.91 -12.14 -3.32
N PRO A 51 7.15 -11.91 -4.62
CA PRO A 51 6.11 -11.41 -5.53
C PRO A 51 4.91 -12.35 -5.62
N SER A 52 5.16 -13.66 -5.63
CA SER A 52 4.11 -14.69 -5.68
C SER A 52 3.19 -14.71 -4.45
N LYS A 53 3.64 -14.15 -3.32
CA LYS A 53 2.86 -14.05 -2.08
C LYS A 53 2.26 -12.67 -1.87
N ARG A 54 2.60 -11.68 -2.71
CA ARG A 54 2.11 -10.31 -2.58
C ARG A 54 0.69 -10.23 -3.13
N PRO A 55 -0.30 -9.80 -2.33
CA PRO A 55 -1.66 -9.68 -2.82
C PRO A 55 -1.75 -8.67 -3.97
N SER A 56 -2.63 -8.96 -4.93
CA SER A 56 -3.00 -8.04 -6.01
C SER A 56 -3.72 -6.81 -5.48
N SER A 57 -3.79 -5.76 -6.30
CA SER A 57 -4.58 -4.56 -5.98
C SER A 57 -6.05 -4.88 -5.72
N ALA A 58 -6.64 -5.81 -6.49
CA ALA A 58 -8.02 -6.26 -6.32
C ALA A 58 -8.23 -6.92 -4.94
N GLU A 59 -7.28 -7.74 -4.47
CA GLU A 59 -7.35 -8.34 -3.14
C GLU A 59 -7.13 -7.32 -2.02
N LEU A 60 -6.23 -6.35 -2.21
CA LEU A 60 -5.97 -5.29 -1.23
C LEU A 60 -7.14 -4.31 -1.09
N LEU A 61 -7.87 -4.02 -2.18
CA LEU A 61 -9.08 -3.20 -2.13
C LEU A 61 -10.21 -3.81 -1.31
N ASN A 62 -10.20 -5.14 -1.17
CA ASN A 62 -11.15 -5.89 -0.34
C ASN A 62 -10.62 -6.14 1.09
N ASP A 63 -9.45 -5.58 1.46
CA ASP A 63 -8.96 -5.68 2.83
C ASP A 63 -9.94 -4.96 3.79
N PRO A 64 -10.29 -5.56 4.95
CA PRO A 64 -11.20 -4.96 5.91
C PRO A 64 -10.83 -3.53 6.31
N TRP A 65 -9.54 -3.21 6.39
CA TRP A 65 -9.07 -1.87 6.72
C TRP A 65 -9.43 -0.85 5.64
N ILE A 66 -9.26 -1.20 4.37
CA ILE A 66 -9.63 -0.34 3.23
C ILE A 66 -11.15 -0.21 3.09
N VAL A 67 -11.89 -1.32 3.28
CA VAL A 67 -13.36 -1.31 3.22
C VAL A 67 -13.93 -0.40 4.30
N GLN A 68 -13.41 -0.45 5.54
CA GLN A 68 -13.82 0.44 6.62
C GLN A 68 -13.55 1.92 6.29
N ILE A 69 -12.36 2.24 5.75
CA ILE A 69 -12.04 3.60 5.32
C ILE A 69 -13.01 4.07 4.23
N ARG A 70 -13.32 3.22 3.24
CA ARG A 70 -14.27 3.55 2.17
C ARG A 70 -15.66 3.85 2.72
N GLN A 71 -16.15 3.01 3.64
CA GLN A 71 -17.45 3.21 4.29
C GLN A 71 -17.47 4.51 5.10
N ALA A 72 -16.41 4.80 5.85
CA ALA A 72 -16.29 6.03 6.62
C ALA A 72 -16.19 7.29 5.76
N ALA A 73 -15.48 7.22 4.62
CA ALA A 73 -15.23 8.36 3.76
C ALA A 73 -16.40 8.70 2.82
N PHE A 74 -17.12 7.69 2.32
CA PHE A 74 -18.12 7.87 1.25
C PHE A 74 -19.55 7.48 1.65
N GLY A 75 -19.75 6.90 2.85
CA GLY A 75 -21.05 6.39 3.29
C GLY A 75 -21.55 5.22 2.44
N SER A 76 -22.61 4.55 2.91
CA SER A 76 -23.25 3.43 2.20
C SER A 76 -24.11 3.94 1.04
N SER A 77 -23.52 4.55 0.02
CA SER A 77 -24.22 4.75 -1.25
C SER A 77 -24.09 3.48 -2.08
N GLU A 78 -25.12 2.63 -2.00
CA GLU A 78 -25.36 1.58 -2.99
C GLU A 78 -25.57 2.22 -4.37
N SER A 79 -24.48 2.46 -5.09
CA SER A 79 -24.50 2.60 -6.53
C SER A 79 -23.15 2.12 -7.03
N GLY A 80 -23.11 0.86 -7.45
CA GLY A 80 -22.01 0.30 -8.19
C GLY A 80 -21.75 1.16 -9.43
N ASN A 81 -20.66 1.93 -9.37
CA ASN A 81 -19.84 2.24 -10.53
C ASN A 81 -18.50 2.74 -10.00
N THR A 82 -17.49 1.87 -10.06
CA THR A 82 -16.13 2.36 -10.28
C THR A 82 -16.21 3.18 -11.58
N PRO A 83 -15.79 4.46 -11.61
CA PRO A 83 -15.55 5.10 -12.88
C PRO A 83 -14.45 4.30 -13.56
N LEU A 84 -14.83 3.52 -14.57
CA LEU A 84 -13.93 2.97 -15.56
C LEU A 84 -13.24 4.17 -16.22
N LEU A 85 -12.11 4.58 -15.63
CA LEU A 85 -11.11 5.41 -16.30
C LEU A 85 -10.55 4.57 -17.45
N GLU A 86 -11.31 4.60 -18.53
CA GLU A 86 -10.91 4.53 -19.92
C GLU A 86 -10.09 3.31 -20.34
N TYR A 87 -10.85 2.26 -20.68
CA TYR A 87 -10.66 1.46 -21.91
C TYR A 87 -10.74 2.34 -23.19
N LYS A 88 -9.94 3.41 -23.27
CA LYS A 88 -9.73 4.24 -24.47
C LYS A 88 -8.24 4.46 -24.71
N VAL A 89 -7.49 3.37 -24.73
CA VAL A 89 -6.24 3.30 -25.50
C VAL A 89 -6.45 2.30 -26.61
N GLU A 90 -7.39 2.60 -27.50
CA GLU A 90 -7.40 2.05 -28.85
C GLU A 90 -7.51 3.21 -29.84
N LEU A 91 -6.56 3.23 -30.77
CA LEU A 91 -6.61 3.86 -32.09
C LEU A 91 -6.43 5.38 -32.11
N PHE A 92 -5.17 5.82 -31.97
CA PHE A 92 -4.41 6.53 -33.00
C PHE A 92 -2.91 6.22 -32.87
#